data_AF-A0A969B483-F1
#
_entry.id   AF-A0A969B483-F1
#
_cell.length_a   1.000
_cell.length_b   1.000
_cell.length_c   1.000
_cell.angle_alpha   90.00
_cell.angle_beta   90.00
_cell.angle_gamma   90.00
#
_symmetry.space_group_name_H-M   'P 1'
#
loop_
_entity.id
_entity.type
_entity.pdbx_description
1 polymer ?
#
loop_
_entity_poly.entity_id
_entity_poly.type
_entity_poly.pdbx_seq_one_letter_code
_entity_poly.pdbx_strand_id
1 'polypeptide(L)' 'MLTELRDHAYFAHIVAGENVFGFGDRVSAIALLVSGTVRVYKISETGREITLYRFSSGES' A
#
# COMPACT_ATOMS: atom_id res chain seq x y z
N MET A 1 0.09 -22.02 -1.03
CA MET A 1 -0.06 -20.71 -1.69
C MET A 1 0.26 -19.54 -0.76
N LEU A 2 -0.46 -19.32 0.35
CA LEU A 2 -0.09 -18.27 1.32
C LEU A 2 1.23 -18.54 2.08
N THR A 3 1.58 -19.81 2.30
CA THR A 3 2.80 -20.20 3.00
C THR A 3 4.08 -19.90 2.20
N GLU A 4 4.11 -20.20 0.90
CA GLU A 4 5.27 -19.91 0.04
C GLU A 4 5.52 -18.41 -0.13
N LEU A 5 4.44 -17.61 -0.13
CA LEU A 5 4.54 -16.16 -0.17
C LEU A 5 5.18 -15.61 1.11
N ARG A 6 4.93 -16.22 2.27
CA ARG A 6 5.56 -15.83 3.54
C ARG A 6 7.07 -16.05 3.52
N ASP A 7 7.53 -17.12 2.89
CA ASP A 7 8.96 -17.46 2.88
C ASP A 7 9.79 -16.54 1.97
N HIS A 8 9.14 -15.84 1.03
CA HIS A 8 9.77 -14.90 0.09
C HIS A 8 9.34 -13.44 0.30
N ALA A 9 8.49 -13.18 1.29
CA ALA A 9 8.07 -11.84 1.66
C ALA A 9 8.87 -11.33 2.86
N TYR A 10 9.02 -10.02 2.95
CA TYR A 10 9.41 -9.36 4.17
C TYR A 10 8.18 -8.69 4.79
N PHE A 11 8.11 -8.71 6.12
CA PHE A 11 7.06 -8.02 6.86
C PHE A 11 7.51 -6.61 7.22
N ALA A 12 6.66 -5.63 6.94
CA ALA A 12 6.86 -4.25 7.34
C ALA A 12 5.69 -3.78 8.20
N HIS A 13 6.02 -3.14 9.32
CA HIS A 13 5.04 -2.39 10.11
C HIS A 13 5.18 -0.92 9.76
N ILE A 14 4.11 -0.31 9.27
CA ILE A 14 4.08 1.07 8.79
C ILE A 14 3.11 1.84 9.68
N VAL A 15 3.56 2.97 10.22
CA VAL A 15 2.74 3.77 11.14
C VAL A 15 1.73 4.62 10.37
N ALA A 16 0.64 5.00 11.05
CA ALA A 16 -0.36 5.85 10.44
C ALA A 16 0.24 7.19 9.97
N GLY A 17 -0.05 7.55 8.71
CA GLY A 17 0.46 8.77 8.08
C GLY A 17 1.75 8.57 7.28
N GLU A 18 2.40 7.40 7.38
CA GLU A 18 3.56 7.07 6.56
C GLU A 18 3.15 6.47 5.21
N ASN A 19 3.95 6.73 4.17
CA ASN A 19 3.70 6.23 2.82
C ASN A 19 4.25 4.81 2.65
N VAL A 20 3.43 3.91 2.12
CA VAL A 20 3.87 2.55 1.71
C VAL A 20 4.73 2.60 0.45
N PHE A 21 4.32 3.43 -0.53
CA PHE A 21 5.04 3.72 -1.76
C PHE A 21 4.91 5.22 -2.08
N GLY A 22 5.99 5.84 -2.57
CA GLY A 22 6.00 7.22 -3.04
C GLY A 22 5.74 7.35 -4.54
N PHE A 23 5.32 8.55 -4.97
CA PHE A 23 5.22 8.87 -6.39
C PHE A 23 6.62 8.95 -7.03
N GLY A 24 6.83 8.22 -8.12
CA GLY A 24 8.11 8.18 -8.84
C GLY A 24 9.11 7.15 -8.29
N ASP A 25 8.75 6.42 -7.23
CA ASP A 25 9.57 5.30 -6.74
C ASP A 25 9.66 4.20 -7.80
N ARG A 26 10.82 3.54 -7.87
CA ARG A 26 10.94 2.32 -8.67
C ARG A 26 10.04 1.26 -8.06
N VAL A 27 9.21 0.65 -8.90
CA VAL A 27 8.39 -0.49 -8.50
C VAL A 27 9.30 -1.68 -8.23
N SER A 28 9.58 -1.95 -6.96
CA SER A 28 10.46 -3.03 -6.49
C SER A 28 9.72 -4.16 -5.79
N ALA A 29 8.48 -3.91 -5.36
CA ALA A 29 7.67 -4.87 -4.62
C ALA A 29 6.17 -4.62 -4.83
N ILE A 30 5.36 -5.62 -4.49
CA ILE A 30 3.89 -5.53 -4.39
C ILE A 30 3.55 -5.68 -2.91
N ALA A 31 2.78 -4.73 -2.37
CA ALA A 31 2.33 -4.80 -0.97
C ALA A 31 1.07 -5.65 -0.84
N LEU A 32 1.05 -6.51 0.19
CA LEU A 32 -0.13 -7.24 0.64
C LEU A 32 -0.51 -6.76 2.04
N LEU A 33 -1.72 -6.22 2.20
CA LEU A 33 -2.18 -5.74 3.50
C LEU A 33 -2.60 -6.92 4.39
N VAL A 34 -1.84 -7.14 5.47
CA VAL A 34 -2.14 -8.19 6.45
C VAL A 34 -3.18 -7.72 7.47
N SER A 35 -3.13 -6.45 7.87
CA SER A 35 -4.08 -5.83 8.80
C SER A 35 -4.03 -4.31 8.69
N GLY A 36 -5.10 -3.64 9.15
CA GLY A 36 -5.23 -2.18 9.11
C GLY A 36 -5.95 -1.68 7.86
N THR A 37 -5.67 -0.42 7.50
CA THR A 37 -6.32 0.28 6.38
C THR A 37 -5.32 1.19 5.67
N VAL A 38 -5.29 1.11 4.34
CA VAL A 38 -4.44 1.94 3.48
C VAL A 38 -5.32 2.79 2.56
N ARG A 39 -4.90 4.03 2.30
CA ARG A 39 -5.54 4.92 1.33
C ARG A 39 -4.66 5.02 0.09
N VAL A 40 -5.22 4.72 -1.07
CA VAL A 40 -4.55 4.92 -2.35
C VAL A 40 -5.06 6.20 -2.97
N TYR A 41 -4.14 7.09 -3.32
CA TYR A 41 -4.44 8.41 -3.84
C TYR A 41 -3.44 8.81 -4.91
N LYS A 42 -3.83 9.78 -5.73
CA LYS A 42 -2.97 10.44 -6.73
C LYS A 42 -2.96 11.94 -6.47
N ILE A 43 -1.86 12.60 -6.78
CA ILE A 43 -1.76 14.06 -6.78
C ILE A 43 -2.09 14.56 -8.20
N SER A 44 -3.03 15.50 -8.33
CA SER A 44 -3.35 16.15 -9.60
C SER A 44 -2.24 17.10 -10.03
N GLU A 45 -2.28 17.57 -11.28
CA GLU A 45 -1.37 18.62 -11.78
C GLU A 45 -1.42 19.91 -10.95
N THR A 46 -2.56 20.18 -10.31
CA THR A 46 -2.77 21.32 -9.41
C THR A 46 -2.37 21.06 -7.95
N GLY A 47 -1.79 19.89 -7.64
CA GLY A 47 -1.36 19.53 -6.28
C GLY A 47 -2.47 18.97 -5.39
N ARG A 48 -3.68 18.74 -5.91
CA ARG A 48 -4.81 18.20 -5.13
C ARG A 48 -4.69 16.69 -4.98
N GLU A 49 -4.86 16.18 -3.77
CA GLU A 49 -5.01 14.74 -3.54
C GLU A 49 -6.38 14.25 -4.02
N ILE A 50 -6.39 13.20 -4.84
CA ILE A 50 -7.58 12.50 -5.31
C ILE A 50 -7.48 11.08 -4.76
N THR A 51 -8.35 10.75 -3.80
CA THR A 51 -8.46 9.38 -3.29
C THR A 51 -9.09 8.51 -4.37
N LEU A 52 -8.41 7.42 -4.73
CA LEU A 52 -8.87 6.46 -5.72
C LEU A 52 -9.67 5.36 -5.05
N TYR A 53 -9.10 4.75 -4.01
CA TYR A 53 -9.77 3.75 -3.19
C TYR A 53 -9.13 3.66 -1.80
N ARG A 54 -9.83 3.00 -0.90
CA ARG A 54 -9.34 2.61 0.42
C ARG A 54 -9.30 1.08 0.44
N PHE A 55 -8.21 0.53 0.96
CA PHE A 55 -8.06 -0.91 1.11
C PHE A 55 -8.07 -1.21 2.60
N SER A 56 -9.04 -2.01 3.04
CA SER A 56 -9.11 -2.50 4.41
C SER A 56 -9.10 -4.03 4.45
N SER A 57 -8.67 -4.59 5.57
CA SER A 57 -8.68 -6.05 5.77
C SER A 57 -10.09 -6.63 5.54
N GLY A 58 -10.27 -7.38 4.45
CA GLY A 58 -11.51 -8.09 4.13
C GLY A 58 -12.32 -7.52 2.96
N GLU A 59 -11.88 -6.43 2.32
CA GLU A 59 -12.49 -5.96 1.07
C GLU A 59 -11.94 -6.79 -0.11
N SER A 60 -12.83 -7.51 -0.79
CA SER A 60 -12.56 -8.42 -1.93
C SER A 60 -13.07 -7.84 -3.23
#